data_AF-A0A9X3HPZ2-F1
#
_entry.id   AF-A0A9X3HPZ2-F1
#
_cell.length_a   1.000
_cell.length_b   1.000
_cell.length_c   1.000
_cell.angle_alpha   90.00
_cell.angle_beta   90.00
_cell.angle_gamma   90.00
#
_symmetry.space_group_name_H-M   'P 1'
#
loop_
_entity.id
_entity.type
_entity.pdbx_description
1 polymer ?
#
loop_
_entity_poly.entity_id
_entity_poly.type
_entity_poly.pdbx_seq_one_letter_code
_entity_poly.pdbx_strand_id
1 'polypeptide(L)'
;MAAKLVLILTLLIPFFTNASTIEELTVRAEQKDASAQYQLAKLLNTEQATQEQQDTAFYWYQQAAENGHREAKFALANILLKGQITNQNVTQALYWLTGLAVSGDVQAQIALGTVYESMSYTPKPLDMAEVWYHVAAQHDAKGEDAYGRILERKFNERKAKQVSSLDQLDIAFDEPTQTHTSTTPPLETGNTNSSYLTVILILLLVVASFVLFKRAQSKKKLSHVQNQQKQTETIEQQKGIIKQQKRQLETLFRQLKKLQSQPPKQPATDQRVALACAMFGFKQNQIPDAKQIKLRFKKLSKIYHPDLGGSDDDMKRLNSALKIILTHVNK
;
A
#
# COMPACT_ATOMS: atom_id res chain seq x y z
N MET A 1 -39.42 -53.53 -29.63
CA MET A 1 -38.60 -53.03 -28.49
C MET A 1 -37.30 -52.35 -28.96
N ALA A 2 -37.33 -51.49 -29.98
CA ALA A 2 -36.12 -50.83 -30.52
C ALA A 2 -36.08 -49.29 -30.28
N ALA A 3 -37.17 -48.70 -29.78
CA ALA A 3 -37.27 -47.24 -29.61
C ALA A 3 -36.87 -46.72 -28.22
N LYS A 4 -36.61 -47.60 -27.24
CA LYS A 4 -36.24 -47.20 -25.86
C LYS A 4 -34.73 -47.18 -25.57
N LEU A 5 -33.91 -47.75 -26.46
CA LEU A 5 -32.45 -47.82 -26.27
C LEU A 5 -31.69 -46.61 -26.84
N VAL A 6 -32.27 -45.89 -27.81
CA VAL A 6 -31.63 -44.69 -28.41
C VAL A 6 -31.73 -43.46 -27.49
N LEU A 7 -32.73 -43.41 -26.61
CA LEU A 7 -32.96 -42.25 -25.73
C LEU A 7 -32.10 -42.27 -24.45
N ILE A 8 -31.44 -43.39 -24.14
CA ILE A 8 -30.54 -43.52 -22.97
C ILE A 8 -29.09 -43.19 -23.37
N LEU A 9 -28.75 -43.23 -24.66
CA LEU A 9 -27.39 -42.94 -25.16
C LEU A 9 -27.09 -41.44 -25.30
N THR A 10 -28.11 -40.57 -25.35
CA THR A 10 -27.94 -39.11 -25.46
C THR A 10 -27.89 -38.37 -24.13
N LEU A 11 -28.07 -39.07 -23.01
CA LEU A 11 -28.11 -38.47 -21.66
C LEU A 11 -26.80 -38.66 -20.86
N LEU A 12 -25.76 -39.24 -21.48
CA LEU A 12 -24.46 -39.49 -20.85
C LEU A 12 -23.29 -38.71 -21.51
N ILE A 13 -23.59 -37.57 -22.15
CA ILE A 13 -22.57 -36.64 -22.67
C ILE A 13 -22.87 -35.22 -22.20
N PRO A 14 -22.55 -34.89 -20.93
CA PRO A 14 -22.02 -33.55 -20.68
C PRO A 14 -20.71 -33.52 -19.88
N PHE A 15 -20.10 -34.66 -19.56
CA PHE A 15 -18.88 -34.68 -18.74
C PHE A 15 -17.57 -34.61 -19.55
N PHE A 16 -17.58 -34.90 -20.85
CA PHE A 16 -16.36 -34.92 -21.67
C PHE A 16 -16.09 -33.63 -22.49
N THR A 17 -17.04 -32.70 -22.60
CA THR A 17 -16.86 -31.46 -23.38
C THR A 17 -16.26 -30.30 -22.59
N ASN A 18 -16.34 -30.34 -21.25
CA ASN A 18 -15.84 -29.27 -20.38
C ASN A 18 -14.34 -29.39 -20.09
N ALA A 19 -13.79 -30.62 -20.09
CA ALA A 19 -12.36 -30.83 -19.83
C ALA A 19 -11.49 -30.39 -21.02
N SER A 20 -11.90 -30.74 -22.24
CA SER A 20 -11.20 -30.34 -23.48
C SER A 20 -11.22 -28.82 -23.70
N THR A 21 -12.29 -28.14 -23.28
CA THR A 21 -12.42 -26.68 -23.40
C THR A 21 -11.57 -25.93 -22.38
N ILE A 22 -11.45 -26.41 -21.14
CA ILE A 22 -10.56 -25.78 -20.15
C ILE A 22 -9.10 -25.95 -20.56
N GLU A 23 -8.69 -27.15 -20.99
CA GLU A 23 -7.30 -27.40 -21.42
C GLU A 23 -6.92 -26.52 -22.64
N GLU A 24 -7.79 -26.43 -23.65
CA GLU A 24 -7.58 -25.53 -24.79
C GLU A 24 -7.47 -24.06 -24.36
N LEU A 25 -8.38 -23.61 -23.49
CA LEU A 25 -8.35 -22.24 -22.96
C LEU A 25 -7.09 -21.97 -22.14
N THR A 26 -6.59 -22.94 -21.37
CA THR A 26 -5.34 -22.79 -20.61
C THR A 26 -4.14 -22.60 -21.52
N VAL A 27 -4.01 -23.39 -22.59
CA VAL A 27 -2.92 -23.26 -23.55
C VAL A 27 -2.94 -21.87 -24.23
N ARG A 28 -4.13 -21.41 -24.64
CA ARG A 28 -4.28 -20.08 -25.24
C ARG A 28 -4.02 -18.96 -24.23
N ALA A 29 -4.48 -19.13 -22.99
CA ALA A 29 -4.27 -18.18 -21.92
C ALA A 29 -2.79 -18.00 -21.58
N GLU A 30 -2.01 -19.09 -21.58
CA GLU A 30 -0.55 -19.07 -21.42
C GLU A 30 0.15 -18.37 -22.58
N GLN A 31 -0.42 -18.41 -23.79
CA GLN A 31 0.04 -17.67 -24.96
C GLN A 31 -0.39 -16.19 -24.97
N LYS A 32 -0.89 -15.67 -23.84
CA LYS A 32 -1.36 -14.28 -23.68
C LYS A 32 -2.57 -13.90 -24.52
N ASP A 33 -3.38 -14.89 -24.95
CA ASP A 33 -4.69 -14.60 -25.54
C ASP A 33 -5.61 -14.04 -24.46
N ALA A 34 -5.82 -12.72 -24.48
CA ALA A 34 -6.59 -12.02 -23.48
C ALA A 34 -8.05 -12.51 -23.39
N SER A 35 -8.63 -12.98 -24.50
CA SER A 35 -9.99 -13.54 -24.54
C SER A 35 -10.03 -14.90 -23.85
N ALA A 36 -9.04 -15.76 -24.12
CA ALA A 36 -8.93 -17.05 -23.45
C ALA A 36 -8.68 -16.88 -21.94
N GLN A 37 -7.82 -15.94 -21.55
CA GLN A 37 -7.58 -15.59 -20.14
C GLN A 37 -8.87 -15.16 -19.44
N TYR A 38 -9.66 -14.27 -20.06
CA TYR A 38 -10.93 -13.82 -19.52
C TYR A 38 -11.97 -14.95 -19.42
N GLN A 39 -12.07 -15.81 -20.43
CA GLN A 39 -12.98 -16.94 -20.44
C GLN A 39 -12.60 -17.97 -19.37
N LEU A 40 -11.32 -18.30 -19.25
CA LEU A 40 -10.81 -19.19 -18.21
C LEU A 40 -11.10 -18.65 -16.81
N ALA A 41 -10.86 -17.35 -16.58
CA ALA A 41 -11.21 -16.69 -15.33
C ALA A 41 -12.70 -16.81 -15.00
N LYS A 42 -13.57 -16.60 -15.99
CA LYS A 42 -15.03 -16.72 -15.82
C LYS A 42 -15.47 -18.15 -15.50
N LEU A 43 -14.83 -19.16 -16.10
CA LEU A 43 -15.10 -20.57 -15.81
C LEU A 43 -14.68 -20.96 -14.39
N LEU A 44 -13.59 -20.40 -13.89
CA LEU A 44 -13.10 -20.64 -12.53
C LEU A 44 -13.87 -19.86 -11.47
N ASN A 45 -14.44 -18.70 -11.81
CA ASN A 45 -15.20 -17.83 -10.91
C ASN A 45 -16.69 -18.19 -10.88
N THR A 46 -17.03 -19.35 -10.32
CA THR A 46 -18.42 -19.79 -10.12
C THR A 46 -18.90 -19.54 -8.69
N GLU A 47 -20.22 -19.57 -8.47
CA GLU A 47 -20.80 -19.44 -7.11
C GLU A 47 -20.35 -20.55 -6.15
N GLN A 48 -19.87 -21.69 -6.69
CA GLN A 48 -19.41 -22.86 -5.93
C GLN A 48 -17.87 -23.01 -5.96
N ALA A 49 -17.16 -21.99 -6.47
CA ALA A 49 -15.70 -22.04 -6.60
C ALA A 49 -15.01 -22.11 -5.24
N THR A 50 -13.97 -22.94 -5.14
CA THR A 50 -13.07 -22.94 -3.98
C THR A 50 -12.25 -21.65 -3.93
N GLN A 51 -11.66 -21.32 -2.77
CA GLN A 51 -10.78 -20.16 -2.65
C GLN A 51 -9.63 -20.20 -3.67
N GLU A 52 -9.02 -21.38 -3.86
CA GLU A 52 -7.94 -21.57 -4.86
C GLU A 52 -8.41 -21.27 -6.28
N GLN A 53 -9.63 -21.68 -6.64
CA GLN A 53 -10.22 -21.38 -7.94
C GLN A 53 -10.52 -19.89 -8.10
N GLN A 54 -11.00 -19.22 -7.05
CA GLN A 54 -11.23 -17.78 -7.05
C GLN A 54 -9.93 -16.98 -7.18
N ASP A 55 -8.87 -17.39 -6.48
CA ASP A 55 -7.54 -16.77 -6.58
C ASP A 55 -6.97 -16.96 -8.00
N THR A 56 -7.12 -18.15 -8.57
CA THR A 56 -6.72 -18.45 -9.96
C THR A 56 -7.53 -17.65 -10.97
N ALA A 57 -8.83 -17.49 -10.75
CA ALA A 57 -9.68 -16.65 -11.58
C ALA A 57 -9.26 -15.18 -11.52
N PHE A 58 -8.96 -14.67 -10.32
CA PHE A 58 -8.47 -13.30 -10.14
C PHE A 58 -7.16 -13.09 -10.89
N TYR A 59 -6.23 -14.04 -10.80
CA TYR A 59 -4.99 -14.02 -11.58
C TYR A 59 -5.26 -13.92 -13.09
N TRP A 60 -6.14 -14.76 -13.64
CA TRP A 60 -6.43 -14.74 -15.07
C TRP A 60 -7.21 -13.50 -15.52
N TYR A 61 -8.09 -12.95 -14.67
CA TYR A 61 -8.69 -11.64 -14.93
C TYR A 61 -7.62 -10.54 -14.98
N GLN A 62 -6.63 -10.57 -14.08
CA GLN A 62 -5.53 -9.63 -14.07
C GLN A 62 -4.70 -9.72 -15.37
N GLN A 63 -4.32 -10.93 -15.78
CA GLN A 63 -3.58 -11.13 -17.02
C GLN A 63 -4.38 -10.66 -18.25
N ALA A 64 -5.67 -10.98 -18.32
CA ALA A 64 -6.53 -10.55 -19.41
C ALA A 64 -6.62 -9.02 -19.49
N ALA A 65 -6.78 -8.35 -18.34
CA ALA A 65 -6.84 -6.90 -18.25
C ALA A 65 -5.52 -6.22 -18.65
N GLU A 66 -4.39 -6.76 -18.22
CA GLU A 66 -3.03 -6.33 -18.60
C GLU A 66 -2.80 -6.49 -20.10
N ASN A 67 -3.31 -7.58 -20.70
CA ASN A 67 -3.29 -7.81 -22.15
C ASN A 67 -4.42 -7.08 -22.92
N GLY A 68 -5.11 -6.15 -22.27
CA GLY A 68 -6.03 -5.21 -22.93
C GLY A 68 -7.50 -5.65 -23.01
N HIS A 69 -7.90 -6.77 -22.40
CA HIS A 69 -9.29 -7.22 -22.43
C HIS A 69 -10.19 -6.28 -21.62
N ARG A 70 -11.19 -5.69 -22.29
CA ARG A 70 -12.09 -4.68 -21.73
C ARG A 70 -12.93 -5.21 -20.57
N GLU A 71 -13.60 -6.34 -20.78
CA GLU A 71 -14.50 -6.93 -19.78
C GLU A 71 -13.73 -7.44 -18.55
N ALA A 72 -12.47 -7.85 -18.72
CA ALA A 72 -11.61 -8.24 -17.60
C ALA A 72 -11.27 -7.04 -16.71
N LYS A 73 -11.01 -5.86 -17.29
CA LYS A 73 -10.82 -4.61 -16.52
C LYS A 73 -12.05 -4.25 -15.69
N PHE A 74 -13.25 -4.39 -16.26
CA PHE A 74 -14.50 -4.21 -15.50
C PHE A 74 -14.69 -5.28 -14.41
N ALA A 75 -14.39 -6.55 -14.71
CA ALA A 75 -14.49 -7.63 -13.73
C ALA A 75 -13.56 -7.39 -12.52
N LEU A 76 -12.30 -7.02 -12.77
CA LEU A 76 -11.35 -6.67 -11.70
C LEU A 76 -11.82 -5.49 -10.88
N ALA A 77 -12.28 -4.41 -11.53
CA ALA A 77 -12.79 -3.25 -10.80
C ALA A 77 -13.93 -3.65 -9.85
N ASN A 78 -14.87 -4.47 -10.32
CA ASN A 78 -15.98 -4.96 -9.50
C ASN A 78 -15.51 -5.85 -8.34
N ILE A 79 -14.57 -6.78 -8.59
CA ILE A 79 -14.02 -7.66 -7.54
C ILE A 79 -13.33 -6.83 -6.46
N LEU A 80 -12.49 -5.86 -6.86
CA LEU A 80 -11.71 -4.99 -5.97
C LEU A 80 -12.60 -4.01 -5.18
N LEU A 81 -13.72 -3.56 -5.75
CA LEU A 81 -14.70 -2.71 -5.06
C LEU A 81 -15.48 -3.47 -4.00
N LYS A 82 -15.86 -4.72 -4.28
CA LYS A 82 -16.63 -5.56 -3.37
C LYS A 82 -15.76 -6.24 -2.30
N GLY A 83 -14.46 -6.44 -2.58
CA GLY A 83 -13.56 -7.17 -1.71
C GLY A 83 -13.91 -8.66 -1.57
N GLN A 84 -14.48 -9.27 -2.61
CA GLN A 84 -15.01 -10.65 -2.54
C GLN A 84 -13.92 -11.74 -2.57
N ILE A 85 -12.85 -11.52 -3.35
CA ILE A 85 -11.75 -12.48 -3.53
C ILE A 85 -10.49 -12.00 -2.79
N THR A 86 -10.27 -10.69 -2.78
CA THR A 86 -9.15 -10.03 -2.10
C THR A 86 -9.67 -8.90 -1.23
N ASN A 87 -8.82 -8.33 -0.37
CA ASN A 87 -9.18 -7.13 0.39
C ASN A 87 -9.62 -6.01 -0.56
N GLN A 88 -10.62 -5.25 -0.13
CA GLN A 88 -11.13 -4.12 -0.91
C GLN A 88 -9.99 -3.16 -1.27
N ASN A 89 -9.85 -2.84 -2.57
CA ASN A 89 -8.82 -1.94 -3.07
C ASN A 89 -9.43 -0.96 -4.09
N VAL A 90 -10.04 0.09 -3.56
CA VAL A 90 -10.73 1.12 -4.35
C VAL A 90 -9.78 1.81 -5.32
N THR A 91 -8.54 2.12 -4.91
CA THR A 91 -7.55 2.78 -5.79
C THR A 91 -7.26 1.94 -7.04
N GLN A 92 -7.07 0.63 -6.88
CA GLN A 92 -6.80 -0.26 -8.02
C GLN A 92 -8.04 -0.47 -8.89
N ALA A 93 -9.24 -0.50 -8.30
CA ALA A 93 -10.47 -0.52 -9.09
C ALA A 93 -10.64 0.74 -9.94
N LEU A 94 -10.41 1.91 -9.34
CA LEU A 94 -10.45 3.20 -10.03
C LEU A 94 -9.40 3.27 -11.15
N TYR A 95 -8.21 2.69 -10.97
CA TYR A 95 -7.21 2.59 -12.02
C TYR A 95 -7.74 1.91 -13.28
N TRP A 96 -8.33 0.72 -13.16
CA TRP A 96 -8.86 -0.03 -14.31
C TRP A 96 -9.98 0.74 -15.02
N LEU A 97 -10.91 1.31 -14.26
CA LEU A 97 -12.01 2.09 -14.83
C LEU A 97 -11.51 3.41 -15.46
N THR A 98 -10.53 4.09 -14.86
CA THR A 98 -9.94 5.32 -15.40
C THR A 98 -9.22 5.05 -16.71
N GLY A 99 -8.47 3.96 -16.82
CA GLY A 99 -7.80 3.59 -18.07
C GLY A 99 -8.79 3.33 -19.22
N LEU A 100 -9.95 2.73 -18.93
CA LEU A 100 -11.03 2.55 -19.91
C LEU A 100 -11.70 3.90 -20.27
N ALA A 101 -12.01 4.72 -19.27
CA ALA A 101 -12.68 6.00 -19.45
C ALA A 101 -11.85 6.99 -20.28
N VAL A 102 -10.53 7.03 -20.06
CA VAL A 102 -9.56 7.83 -20.83
C VAL A 102 -9.48 7.35 -22.28
N SER A 103 -9.65 6.05 -22.51
CA SER A 103 -9.75 5.46 -23.86
C SER A 103 -11.10 5.72 -24.56
N GLY A 104 -12.02 6.48 -23.95
CA GLY A 104 -13.32 6.84 -24.52
C GLY A 104 -14.48 5.88 -24.21
N ASP A 105 -14.28 4.92 -23.29
CA ASP A 105 -15.35 4.01 -22.88
C ASP A 105 -16.39 4.72 -22.00
N VAL A 106 -17.57 4.98 -22.57
CA VAL A 106 -18.69 5.65 -21.88
C VAL A 106 -19.21 4.85 -20.69
N GLN A 107 -19.23 3.51 -20.77
CA GLN A 107 -19.66 2.69 -19.63
C GLN A 107 -18.68 2.80 -18.47
N ALA A 108 -17.38 2.93 -18.75
CA ALA A 108 -16.38 3.13 -17.71
C ALA A 108 -16.47 4.53 -17.09
N GLN A 109 -16.77 5.56 -17.89
CA GLN A 109 -17.02 6.91 -17.39
C GLN A 109 -18.22 6.94 -16.43
N ILE A 110 -19.33 6.29 -16.80
CA ILE A 110 -20.51 6.16 -15.94
C ILE A 110 -20.15 5.37 -14.66
N ALA A 111 -19.47 4.24 -14.80
CA ALA A 111 -19.06 3.41 -13.66
C ALA A 111 -18.16 4.17 -12.69
N LEU A 112 -17.21 4.98 -13.18
CA LEU A 112 -16.40 5.86 -12.33
C LEU A 112 -17.27 6.86 -11.57
N GLY A 113 -18.21 7.51 -12.25
CA GLY A 113 -19.17 8.42 -11.63
C GLY A 113 -19.94 7.74 -10.49
N THR A 114 -20.53 6.58 -10.77
CA THR A 114 -21.27 5.79 -9.77
C THR A 114 -20.39 5.36 -8.60
N VAL A 115 -19.14 4.99 -8.83
CA VAL A 115 -18.20 4.68 -7.76
C VAL A 115 -17.95 5.91 -6.88
N TYR A 116 -17.66 7.08 -7.46
CA TYR A 116 -17.48 8.31 -6.68
C TYR A 116 -18.75 8.74 -5.92
N GLU A 117 -19.93 8.58 -6.52
CA GLU A 117 -21.21 8.88 -5.88
C GLU A 117 -21.52 7.95 -4.70
N SER A 118 -21.10 6.69 -4.78
CA SER A 118 -21.40 5.67 -3.77
C SER A 118 -20.37 5.58 -2.64
N MET A 119 -19.24 6.30 -2.74
CA MET A 119 -18.21 6.29 -1.71
C MET A 119 -18.73 6.90 -0.40
N SER A 120 -18.59 6.15 0.70
CA SER A 120 -18.94 6.62 2.05
C SER A 120 -17.90 7.57 2.66
N TYR A 121 -16.77 7.76 1.98
CA TYR A 121 -15.67 8.60 2.42
C TYR A 121 -15.07 9.38 1.25
N THR A 122 -14.41 10.49 1.54
CA THR A 122 -13.68 11.27 0.53
C THR A 122 -12.31 10.65 0.26
N PRO A 123 -11.99 10.23 -0.98
CA PRO A 123 -10.65 9.77 -1.32
C PRO A 123 -9.61 10.86 -1.03
N LYS A 124 -8.44 10.47 -0.53
CA LYS A 124 -7.38 11.44 -0.30
C LYS A 124 -6.87 11.96 -1.64
N PRO A 125 -6.51 13.25 -1.74
CA PRO A 125 -5.96 13.81 -2.98
C PRO A 125 -4.77 13.03 -3.54
N LEU A 126 -3.95 12.43 -2.66
CA LEU A 126 -2.79 11.63 -3.06
C LEU A 126 -3.17 10.30 -3.73
N ASP A 127 -4.24 9.65 -3.25
CA ASP A 127 -4.76 8.40 -3.83
C ASP A 127 -5.41 8.67 -5.20
N MET A 128 -6.11 9.81 -5.33
CA MET A 128 -6.66 10.27 -6.60
C MET A 128 -5.56 10.56 -7.63
N ALA A 129 -4.51 11.27 -7.22
CA ALA A 129 -3.39 11.57 -8.08
C ALA A 129 -2.65 10.30 -8.54
N GLU A 130 -2.50 9.31 -7.67
CA GLU A 130 -1.90 8.02 -8.00
C GLU A 130 -2.61 7.35 -9.17
N VAL A 131 -3.95 7.29 -9.16
CA VAL A 131 -4.75 6.68 -10.22
C VAL A 131 -4.45 7.33 -11.59
N TRP A 132 -4.52 8.66 -11.66
CA TRP A 132 -4.29 9.39 -12.91
C TRP A 132 -2.87 9.27 -13.42
N TYR A 133 -1.87 9.39 -12.54
CA TYR A 133 -0.47 9.24 -12.96
C TYR A 133 -0.14 7.80 -13.33
N HIS A 134 -0.76 6.80 -12.70
CA HIS A 134 -0.58 5.41 -13.07
C HIS A 134 -1.13 5.14 -14.48
N VAL A 135 -2.30 5.67 -14.83
CA VAL A 135 -2.83 5.59 -16.20
C VAL A 135 -1.89 6.28 -17.19
N ALA A 136 -1.45 7.50 -16.88
CA ALA A 136 -0.53 8.24 -17.76
C ALA A 136 0.83 7.55 -17.94
N ALA A 137 1.35 6.90 -16.89
CA ALA A 137 2.63 6.19 -16.91
C ALA A 137 2.67 5.02 -17.91
N GLN A 138 1.51 4.50 -18.32
CA GLN A 138 1.44 3.43 -19.33
C GLN A 138 1.90 3.89 -20.72
N HIS A 139 1.92 5.19 -20.99
CA HIS A 139 2.17 5.72 -22.33
C HIS A 139 2.96 7.04 -22.38
N ASP A 140 3.37 7.62 -21.23
CA ASP A 140 4.13 8.86 -21.17
C ASP A 140 5.17 8.87 -20.04
N ALA A 141 6.40 9.24 -20.36
CA ALA A 141 7.53 9.27 -19.42
C ALA A 141 7.36 10.29 -18.29
N LYS A 142 6.69 11.43 -18.54
CA LYS A 142 6.37 12.40 -17.47
C LYS A 142 5.30 11.84 -16.54
N GLY A 143 4.38 11.03 -17.08
CA GLY A 143 3.43 10.22 -16.32
C GLY A 143 4.15 9.25 -15.38
N GLU A 144 5.13 8.50 -15.89
CA GLU A 144 5.97 7.58 -15.10
C GLU A 144 6.73 8.30 -13.98
N ASP A 145 7.40 9.41 -14.31
CA ASP A 145 8.10 10.25 -13.32
C ASP A 145 7.15 10.76 -12.22
N ALA A 146 5.95 11.18 -12.60
CA ALA A 146 4.95 11.67 -11.66
C ALA A 146 4.40 10.56 -10.77
N TYR A 147 4.15 9.38 -11.34
CA TYR A 147 3.73 8.20 -10.61
C TYR A 147 4.80 7.80 -9.57
N GLY A 148 6.07 7.75 -9.98
CA GLY A 148 7.20 7.50 -9.07
C GLY A 148 7.25 8.47 -7.88
N ARG A 149 7.08 9.78 -8.12
CA ARG A 149 7.02 10.79 -7.04
C ARG A 149 5.86 10.58 -6.06
N ILE A 150 4.71 10.10 -6.55
CA ILE A 150 3.54 9.81 -5.69
C ILE A 150 3.81 8.57 -4.84
N LEU A 151 4.34 7.51 -5.44
CA LEU A 151 4.69 6.28 -4.72
C LEU A 151 5.73 6.54 -3.63
N GLU A 152 6.76 7.34 -3.93
CA GLU A 152 7.76 7.76 -2.94
C GLU A 152 7.12 8.52 -1.77
N ARG A 153 6.20 9.45 -2.06
CA ARG A 153 5.49 10.20 -1.01
C ARG A 153 4.62 9.29 -0.15
N LYS A 154 3.85 8.38 -0.75
CA LYS A 154 3.03 7.39 -0.03
C LYS A 154 3.90 6.47 0.82
N PHE A 155 5.06 6.06 0.32
CA PHE A 155 6.02 5.28 1.09
C PHE A 155 6.55 6.07 2.30
N ASN A 156 6.97 7.31 2.09
CA ASN A 156 7.47 8.18 3.15
C ASN A 156 6.40 8.49 4.21
N GLU A 157 5.14 8.72 3.81
CA GLU A 157 4.02 8.91 4.76
C GLU A 157 3.77 7.65 5.60
N ARG A 158 3.83 6.46 5.00
CA ARG A 158 3.71 5.19 5.74
C ARG A 158 4.87 5.03 6.72
N LYS A 159 6.10 5.33 6.29
CA LYS A 159 7.28 5.29 7.15
C LYS A 159 7.18 6.27 8.32
N ALA A 160 6.76 7.51 8.06
CA ALA A 160 6.57 8.52 9.11
C ALA A 160 5.53 8.07 10.14
N LYS A 161 4.40 7.50 9.70
CA LYS A 161 3.37 6.93 10.59
C LYS A 161 3.89 5.79 11.44
N GLN A 162 4.68 4.89 10.84
CA GLN A 162 5.31 3.79 11.58
C GLN A 162 6.26 4.33 12.64
N VAL A 163 7.13 5.29 12.29
CA VAL A 163 8.06 5.91 13.24
C VAL A 163 7.31 6.62 14.37
N SER A 164 6.31 7.46 14.05
CA SER A 164 5.52 8.13 15.10
C SER A 164 4.76 7.14 15.99
N SER A 165 4.29 6.01 15.45
CA SER A 165 3.63 4.97 16.24
C SER A 165 4.61 4.26 17.19
N LEU A 166 5.89 4.18 16.83
CA LEU A 166 6.94 3.65 17.71
C LEU A 166 7.30 4.67 18.80
N ASP A 167 7.45 5.95 18.45
CA ASP A 167 7.74 7.01 19.41
C ASP A 167 6.62 7.16 20.46
N GLN A 168 5.35 7.03 20.05
CA GLN A 168 4.21 7.03 20.97
C GLN A 168 4.18 5.81 21.91
N LEU A 169 4.72 4.68 21.48
CA LEU A 169 4.85 3.51 22.35
C LEU A 169 5.97 3.72 23.37
N ASP A 170 7.08 4.37 23.01
CA ASP A 170 8.15 4.69 23.95
C ASP A 170 7.70 5.76 24.97
N ILE A 171 6.92 6.77 24.54
CA ILE A 171 6.32 7.78 25.44
C ILE A 171 5.28 7.16 26.39
N ALA A 172 4.47 6.20 25.92
CA ALA A 172 3.46 5.54 26.75
C ALA A 172 4.04 4.66 27.88
N PHE A 173 5.35 4.39 27.86
CA PHE A 173 6.06 3.70 28.93
C PHE A 173 6.74 4.64 29.94
N ASP A 174 6.76 5.96 29.69
CA ASP A 174 7.61 6.90 30.44
C ASP A 174 6.89 8.06 31.14
N GLU A 175 5.55 8.18 31.11
CA GLU A 175 4.87 9.26 31.86
C GLU A 175 4.12 8.83 33.13
N PRO A 176 4.45 9.43 34.30
CA PRO A 176 3.56 9.57 35.44
C PRO A 176 2.49 10.63 35.17
N THR A 177 1.28 10.32 35.62
CA THR A 177 0.06 11.14 35.66
C THR A 177 0.27 12.56 36.23
N GLN A 178 -0.48 13.57 35.71
CA GLN A 178 -1.29 14.58 36.45
C GLN A 178 -1.74 15.73 35.48
N THR A 179 -3.02 15.78 35.06
CA THR A 179 -4.15 16.62 35.56
C THR A 179 -4.11 18.15 35.31
N HIS A 180 -5.01 18.56 34.39
CA HIS A 180 -5.86 19.77 34.30
C HIS A 180 -5.59 21.03 35.15
N THR A 181 -5.71 22.22 34.54
CA THR A 181 -6.93 23.07 34.61
C THR A 181 -6.74 24.42 33.89
N SER A 182 -7.75 24.78 33.10
CA SER A 182 -8.04 26.07 32.48
C SER A 182 -8.88 26.93 33.43
N THR A 183 -8.79 28.28 33.40
CA THR A 183 -9.90 29.22 33.73
C THR A 183 -9.57 30.68 33.30
N THR A 184 -10.34 31.22 32.37
CA THR A 184 -10.78 32.65 32.21
C THR A 184 -12.11 32.81 32.98
N PRO A 185 -12.64 34.00 33.42
CA PRO A 185 -12.95 35.24 32.63
C PRO A 185 -13.03 36.52 33.56
N PRO A 186 -13.92 37.56 33.47
CA PRO A 186 -14.80 38.15 32.42
C PRO A 186 -14.78 39.72 32.29
N LEU A 187 -15.61 40.24 31.37
CA LEU A 187 -15.88 41.66 31.00
C LEU A 187 -16.69 42.47 32.04
N GLU A 188 -16.64 43.82 31.98
CA GLU A 188 -17.81 44.70 32.19
C GLU A 188 -17.73 46.03 31.39
N THR A 189 -18.92 46.61 31.21
CA THR A 189 -19.40 47.63 30.27
C THR A 189 -19.36 49.08 30.79
N GLY A 190 -19.42 50.09 29.91
CA GLY A 190 -19.64 51.50 30.29
C GLY A 190 -19.86 52.46 29.11
N ASN A 191 -20.77 53.41 29.30
CA ASN A 191 -21.61 54.12 28.31
C ASN A 191 -21.01 55.42 27.67
N THR A 192 -21.80 55.97 26.74
CA THR A 192 -21.70 57.04 25.72
C THR A 192 -21.11 58.42 26.04
N ASN A 193 -20.33 58.96 25.08
CA ASN A 193 -20.51 60.25 24.36
C ASN A 193 -19.18 60.75 23.76
N SER A 194 -18.82 60.31 22.56
CA SER A 194 -17.96 61.09 21.67
C SER A 194 -17.94 60.50 20.25
N SER A 195 -18.94 60.89 19.44
CA SER A 195 -19.14 60.36 18.08
C SER A 195 -17.95 60.61 17.14
N TYR A 196 -17.13 61.64 17.38
CA TYR A 196 -15.96 61.93 16.55
C TYR A 196 -14.65 61.34 17.08
N LEU A 197 -14.44 61.27 18.41
CA LEU A 197 -13.24 60.64 18.97
C LEU A 197 -13.27 59.12 18.77
N THR A 198 -14.44 58.48 18.83
CA THR A 198 -14.54 57.03 18.55
C THR A 198 -14.19 56.72 17.11
N VAL A 199 -14.64 57.52 16.14
CA VAL A 199 -14.32 57.31 14.72
C VAL A 199 -12.82 57.49 14.46
N ILE A 200 -12.19 58.52 15.06
CA ILE A 200 -10.74 58.73 14.95
C ILE A 200 -9.96 57.59 15.64
N LEU A 201 -10.39 57.16 16.82
CA LEU A 201 -9.79 56.04 17.54
C LEU A 201 -9.94 54.74 16.73
N ILE A 202 -11.11 54.48 16.14
CA ILE A 202 -11.36 53.33 15.26
C ILE A 202 -10.46 53.40 14.02
N LEU A 203 -10.30 54.57 13.40
CA LEU A 203 -9.41 54.74 12.25
C LEU A 203 -7.94 54.45 12.64
N LEU A 204 -7.49 54.98 13.77
CA LEU A 204 -6.13 54.72 14.30
C LEU A 204 -5.94 53.24 14.65
N LEU A 205 -6.95 52.59 15.24
CA LEU A 205 -6.92 51.16 15.54
C LEU A 205 -6.94 50.31 14.25
N VAL A 206 -7.65 50.72 13.20
CA VAL A 206 -7.65 50.05 11.90
C VAL A 206 -6.30 50.20 11.22
N VAL A 207 -5.69 51.39 11.22
CA VAL A 207 -4.35 51.61 10.67
C VAL A 207 -3.30 50.84 11.47
N ALA A 208 -3.37 50.87 12.81
CA ALA A 208 -2.48 50.10 13.67
C ALA A 208 -2.64 48.59 13.44
N SER A 209 -3.89 48.10 13.34
CA SER A 209 -4.20 46.71 13.01
C SER A 209 -3.67 46.32 11.63
N PHE A 210 -3.80 47.19 10.63
CA PHE A 210 -3.27 46.97 9.29
C PHE A 210 -1.73 46.92 9.26
N VAL A 211 -1.05 47.81 10.01
CA VAL A 211 0.41 47.80 10.15
C VAL A 211 0.88 46.54 10.89
N LEU A 212 0.19 46.14 11.96
CA LEU A 212 0.46 44.90 12.68
C LEU A 212 0.22 43.67 11.79
N PHE A 213 -0.84 43.68 10.98
CA PHE A 213 -1.15 42.63 10.01
C PHE A 213 -0.08 42.53 8.91
N LYS A 214 0.38 43.66 8.34
CA LYS A 214 1.50 43.66 7.38
C LYS A 214 2.80 43.18 8.01
N ARG A 215 3.11 43.59 9.23
CA ARG A 215 4.29 43.09 9.97
C ARG A 215 4.19 41.59 10.27
N ALA A 216 3.01 41.11 10.64
CA ALA A 216 2.76 39.68 10.86
C ALA A 216 2.87 38.87 9.57
N GLN A 217 2.35 39.36 8.43
CA GLN A 217 2.51 38.73 7.12
C GLN A 217 3.99 38.70 6.68
N SER A 218 4.75 39.78 6.90
CA SER A 218 6.18 39.82 6.58
C SER A 218 6.98 38.81 7.41
N LYS A 219 6.67 38.67 8.71
CA LYS A 219 7.30 37.66 9.59
C LYS A 219 6.95 36.24 9.14
N LYS A 220 5.68 35.97 8.77
CA LYS A 220 5.25 34.67 8.23
C LYS A 220 5.97 34.31 6.93
N LYS A 221 6.18 35.28 6.04
CA LYS A 221 6.90 35.07 4.78
C LYS A 221 8.37 34.73 5.02
N LEU A 222 9.03 35.46 5.92
CA LEU A 222 10.44 35.20 6.28
C LEU A 222 10.60 33.83 6.97
N SER A 223 9.69 33.47 7.90
CA SER A 223 9.71 32.15 8.54
C SER A 223 9.44 31.01 7.56
N HIS A 224 8.58 31.23 6.56
CA HIS A 224 8.31 30.23 5.53
C HIS A 224 9.53 29.99 4.64
N VAL A 225 10.22 31.06 4.21
CA VAL A 225 11.46 30.96 3.42
C VAL A 225 12.55 30.24 4.22
N GLN A 226 12.69 30.57 5.50
CA GLN A 226 13.70 29.95 6.37
C GLN A 226 13.40 28.48 6.67
N ASN A 227 12.13 28.12 6.89
CA ASN A 227 11.72 26.71 7.04
C ASN A 227 11.92 25.92 5.75
N GLN A 228 11.67 26.54 4.60
CA GLN A 228 11.86 25.92 3.29
C GLN A 228 13.35 25.67 3.00
N GLN A 229 14.23 26.62 3.29
CA GLN A 229 15.69 26.43 3.19
C GLN A 229 16.18 25.29 4.10
N LYS A 230 15.77 25.28 5.37
CA LYS A 230 16.13 24.22 6.33
C LYS A 230 15.63 22.84 5.89
N GLN A 231 14.44 22.76 5.31
CA GLN A 231 13.93 21.53 4.70
C GLN A 231 14.76 21.11 3.48
N THR A 232 15.19 22.05 2.64
CA THR A 232 15.98 21.75 1.43
C THR A 232 17.34 21.19 1.80
N GLU A 233 18.03 21.78 2.79
CA GLU A 233 19.29 21.27 3.33
C GLU A 233 19.14 19.87 3.94
N THR A 234 18.05 19.64 4.67
CA THR A 234 17.76 18.32 5.26
C THR A 234 17.55 17.26 4.17
N ILE A 235 16.86 17.61 3.08
CA ILE A 235 16.64 16.72 1.93
C ILE A 235 17.97 16.39 1.22
N GLU A 236 18.86 17.37 1.05
CA GLU A 236 20.19 17.12 0.46
C GLU A 236 21.06 16.22 1.33
N GLN A 237 21.06 16.44 2.64
CA GLN A 237 21.74 15.56 3.60
C GLN A 237 21.20 14.13 3.51
N GLN A 238 19.88 13.97 3.48
CA GLN A 238 19.23 12.66 3.35
C GLN A 238 19.54 11.98 2.01
N LYS A 239 19.58 12.71 0.89
CA LYS A 239 20.01 12.17 -0.41
C LYS A 239 21.45 11.64 -0.37
N GLY A 240 22.35 12.32 0.34
CA GLY A 240 23.72 11.85 0.56
C GLY A 240 23.75 10.51 1.30
N ILE A 241 22.97 10.38 2.38
CA ILE A 241 22.85 9.16 3.17
C ILE A 241 22.25 8.01 2.33
N ILE A 242 21.17 8.27 1.58
CA ILE A 242 20.54 7.27 0.72
C ILE A 242 21.51 6.79 -0.37
N LYS A 243 22.27 7.70 -0.97
CA LYS A 243 23.31 7.35 -1.96
C LYS A 243 24.41 6.48 -1.34
N GLN A 244 24.81 6.77 -0.11
CA GLN A 244 25.80 5.97 0.62
C GLN A 244 25.23 4.58 0.96
N GLN A 245 23.99 4.50 1.44
CA GLN A 245 23.30 3.24 1.72
C GLN A 245 23.12 2.39 0.47
N LYS A 246 22.77 3.00 -0.68
CA LYS A 246 22.65 2.29 -1.96
C LYS A 246 23.97 1.68 -2.40
N ARG A 247 25.08 2.41 -2.25
CA ARG A 247 26.43 1.90 -2.52
C ARG A 247 26.78 0.73 -1.59
N GLN A 248 26.47 0.84 -0.30
CA GLN A 248 26.67 -0.24 0.67
C GLN A 248 25.86 -1.48 0.30
N LEU A 249 24.60 -1.30 -0.12
CA LEU A 249 23.73 -2.38 -0.55
C LEU A 249 24.25 -3.07 -1.82
N GLU A 250 24.73 -2.31 -2.80
CA GLU A 250 25.36 -2.86 -4.01
C GLU A 250 26.62 -3.66 -3.69
N THR A 251 27.46 -3.20 -2.76
CA THR A 251 28.61 -3.98 -2.29
C THR A 251 28.19 -5.27 -1.58
N LEU A 252 27.19 -5.22 -0.71
CA LEU A 252 26.65 -6.41 -0.04
C LEU A 252 26.03 -7.39 -1.04
N PHE A 253 25.32 -6.90 -2.04
CA PHE A 253 24.74 -7.71 -3.12
C PHE A 253 25.83 -8.40 -3.94
N ARG A 254 26.92 -7.68 -4.28
CA ARG A 254 28.08 -8.28 -4.95
C ARG A 254 28.77 -9.34 -4.08
N GLN A 255 28.86 -9.11 -2.76
CA GLN A 255 29.39 -10.10 -1.81
C GLN A 255 28.48 -11.34 -1.73
N LEU A 256 27.16 -11.16 -1.64
CA LEU A 256 26.19 -12.27 -1.66
C LEU A 256 26.26 -13.07 -2.96
N LYS A 257 26.36 -12.39 -4.11
CA LYS A 257 26.53 -13.05 -5.41
C LYS A 257 27.82 -13.88 -5.45
N LYS A 258 28.91 -13.36 -4.88
CA LYS A 258 30.19 -14.09 -4.74
C LYS A 258 30.06 -15.30 -3.80
N LEU A 259 29.33 -15.18 -2.70
CA LEU A 259 29.07 -16.27 -1.76
C LEU A 259 28.17 -17.36 -2.36
N GLN A 260 27.17 -16.99 -3.17
CA GLN A 260 26.33 -17.93 -3.91
C GLN A 260 27.08 -18.66 -5.03
N SER A 261 28.12 -18.05 -5.60
CA SER A 261 28.97 -18.67 -6.62
C SER A 261 30.12 -19.53 -6.06
N GLN A 262 30.30 -19.60 -4.74
CA GLN A 262 31.29 -20.49 -4.11
C GLN A 262 30.64 -21.84 -3.75
N PRO A 263 31.32 -22.98 -3.95
CA PRO A 263 30.85 -24.25 -3.39
C PRO A 263 30.78 -24.14 -1.85
N PRO A 264 29.76 -24.74 -1.22
CA PRO A 264 29.43 -24.49 0.18
C PRO A 264 30.59 -24.86 1.10
N LYS A 265 31.15 -23.85 1.80
CA LYS A 265 32.25 -24.02 2.76
C LYS A 265 31.80 -24.37 4.18
N GLN A 266 30.49 -24.46 4.44
CA GLN A 266 29.93 -24.79 5.75
C GLN A 266 28.74 -25.74 5.60
N PRO A 267 28.51 -26.65 6.56
CA PRO A 267 27.40 -27.60 6.50
C PRO A 267 26.06 -26.84 6.43
N ALA A 268 25.13 -27.34 5.61
CA ALA A 268 23.86 -26.67 5.28
C ALA A 268 23.01 -26.27 6.51
N THR A 269 23.23 -26.91 7.66
CA THR A 269 22.59 -26.62 8.93
C THR A 269 23.04 -25.28 9.53
N ASP A 270 24.33 -24.97 9.48
CA ASP A 270 24.89 -23.73 10.07
C ASP A 270 24.47 -22.50 9.27
N GLN A 271 24.36 -22.64 7.96
CA GLN A 271 23.91 -21.57 7.07
C GLN A 271 22.44 -21.22 7.31
N ARG A 272 21.59 -22.21 7.61
CA ARG A 272 20.17 -22.00 7.96
C ARG A 272 20.01 -21.28 9.30
N VAL A 273 20.84 -21.62 10.29
CA VAL A 273 20.84 -20.95 11.60
C VAL A 273 21.34 -19.52 11.48
N ALA A 274 22.39 -19.27 10.71
CA ALA A 274 22.91 -17.92 10.45
C ALA A 274 21.85 -17.02 9.79
N LEU A 275 21.14 -17.55 8.78
CA LEU A 275 20.08 -16.82 8.10
C LEU A 275 18.89 -16.51 9.03
N ALA A 276 18.50 -17.46 9.87
CA ALA A 276 17.46 -17.27 10.86
C ALA A 276 17.85 -16.22 11.91
N CYS A 277 19.09 -16.27 12.42
CA CYS A 277 19.62 -15.28 13.36
C CYS A 277 19.62 -13.87 12.75
N ALA A 278 20.04 -13.74 11.49
CA ALA A 278 20.01 -12.45 10.78
C ALA A 278 18.60 -11.87 10.68
N MET A 279 17.58 -12.72 10.44
CA MET A 279 16.18 -12.28 10.38
C MET A 279 15.67 -11.70 11.71
N PHE A 280 16.20 -12.15 12.83
CA PHE A 280 15.86 -11.64 14.17
C PHE A 280 16.76 -10.48 14.61
N GLY A 281 17.86 -10.23 13.89
CA GLY A 281 18.90 -9.26 14.25
C GLY A 281 19.91 -9.78 15.27
N PHE A 282 20.05 -11.10 15.40
CA PHE A 282 21.01 -11.74 16.30
C PHE A 282 22.31 -12.10 15.58
N LYS A 283 23.42 -12.13 16.32
CA LYS A 283 24.67 -12.71 15.83
C LYS A 283 24.68 -14.21 16.14
N GLN A 284 25.26 -15.03 15.26
CA GLN A 284 25.26 -16.48 15.41
C GLN A 284 25.96 -16.96 16.70
N ASN A 285 26.88 -16.16 17.23
CA ASN A 285 27.59 -16.40 18.49
C ASN A 285 26.95 -15.72 19.72
N GLN A 286 25.83 -15.01 19.55
CA GLN A 286 25.14 -14.27 20.61
C GLN A 286 23.62 -14.40 20.40
N ILE A 287 23.10 -15.62 20.58
CA ILE A 287 21.67 -15.89 20.52
C ILE A 287 21.08 -15.72 21.93
N PRO A 288 20.07 -14.84 22.12
CA PRO A 288 19.43 -14.63 23.42
C PRO A 288 18.64 -15.84 23.93
N ASP A 289 18.16 -15.76 25.16
CA ASP A 289 17.32 -16.81 25.75
C ASP A 289 15.97 -16.95 25.02
N ALA A 290 15.32 -18.11 25.19
CA ALA A 290 14.05 -18.41 24.51
C ALA A 290 12.95 -17.37 24.82
N LYS A 291 13.00 -16.72 25.99
CA LYS A 291 12.05 -15.66 26.37
C LYS A 291 12.26 -14.40 25.54
N GLN A 292 13.50 -13.93 25.38
CA GLN A 292 13.82 -12.77 24.55
C GLN A 292 13.60 -13.05 23.06
N ILE A 293 13.85 -14.28 22.58
CA ILE A 293 13.55 -14.67 21.20
C ILE A 293 12.04 -14.59 20.93
N LYS A 294 11.19 -15.14 21.82
CA LYS A 294 9.73 -15.05 21.68
C LYS A 294 9.22 -13.62 21.76
N LEU A 295 9.83 -12.79 22.60
CA LEU A 295 9.51 -11.36 22.68
C LEU A 295 9.87 -10.62 21.38
N ARG A 296 11.04 -10.91 20.81
CA ARG A 296 11.48 -10.35 19.52
C ARG A 296 10.57 -10.81 18.39
N PHE A 297 10.19 -12.08 18.39
CA PHE A 297 9.20 -12.62 17.44
C PHE A 297 7.88 -11.86 17.51
N LYS A 298 7.32 -11.63 18.71
CA LYS A 298 6.06 -10.87 18.88
C LYS A 298 6.17 -9.43 18.33
N LYS A 299 7.35 -8.81 18.39
CA LYS A 299 7.59 -7.48 17.80
C LYS A 299 7.66 -7.56 16.28
N LEU A 300 8.42 -8.52 15.74
CA LEU A 300 8.56 -8.72 14.30
C LEU A 300 7.27 -9.19 13.63
N SER A 301 6.47 -10.02 14.31
CA SER A 301 5.20 -10.52 13.77
C SER A 301 4.20 -9.40 13.55
N LYS A 302 4.23 -8.33 14.35
CA LYS A 302 3.40 -7.12 14.12
C LYS A 302 3.84 -6.31 12.90
N ILE A 303 5.08 -6.47 12.45
CA ILE A 303 5.62 -5.77 11.28
C ILE A 303 5.36 -6.57 10.01
N TYR A 304 5.51 -7.89 10.08
CA TYR A 304 5.34 -8.79 8.94
C TYR A 304 3.92 -9.35 8.79
N HIS A 305 2.98 -8.97 9.67
CA HIS A 305 1.59 -9.44 9.56
C HIS A 305 0.92 -8.89 8.29
N PRO A 306 0.19 -9.73 7.53
CA PRO A 306 -0.59 -9.31 6.36
C PRO A 306 -1.52 -8.12 6.65
N ASP A 307 -2.27 -8.20 7.75
CA ASP A 307 -3.22 -7.16 8.18
C ASP A 307 -2.58 -5.80 8.49
N LEU A 308 -1.26 -5.76 8.72
CA LEU A 308 -0.50 -4.55 9.04
C LEU A 308 0.43 -4.11 7.89
N GLY A 309 0.21 -4.68 6.69
CA GLY A 309 0.93 -4.34 5.47
C GLY A 309 2.19 -5.16 5.19
N GLY A 310 2.39 -6.28 5.90
CA GLY A 310 3.38 -7.32 5.56
C GLY A 310 2.86 -8.30 4.50
N SER A 311 3.71 -9.23 4.06
CA SER A 311 3.34 -10.32 3.14
C SER A 311 3.17 -11.65 3.88
N ASP A 312 2.25 -12.49 3.43
CA ASP A 312 2.11 -13.89 3.92
C ASP A 312 3.42 -14.66 3.86
N ASP A 313 4.22 -14.42 2.82
CA ASP A 313 5.52 -15.08 2.64
C ASP A 313 6.54 -14.63 3.68
N ASP A 314 6.52 -13.35 4.07
CA ASP A 314 7.39 -12.82 5.12
C ASP A 314 7.02 -13.41 6.49
N MET A 315 5.72 -13.58 6.76
CA MET A 315 5.25 -14.21 7.98
C MET A 315 5.62 -15.70 8.04
N LYS A 316 5.49 -16.43 6.92
CA LYS A 316 5.96 -17.83 6.80
C LYS A 316 7.46 -17.94 7.05
N ARG A 317 8.26 -17.03 6.47
CA ARG A 317 9.71 -16.96 6.69
C ARG A 317 10.03 -16.69 8.16
N LEU A 318 9.34 -15.75 8.80
CA LEU A 318 9.54 -15.42 10.21
C LEU A 318 9.23 -16.62 11.13
N ASN A 319 8.13 -17.32 10.86
CA ASN A 319 7.76 -18.55 11.59
C ASN A 319 8.80 -19.66 11.41
N SER A 320 9.31 -19.84 10.18
CA SER A 320 10.36 -20.83 9.91
C SER A 320 11.66 -20.49 10.64
N ALA A 321 12.07 -19.21 10.66
CA ALA A 321 13.25 -18.74 11.35
C ALA A 321 13.13 -18.90 12.87
N LEU A 322 11.95 -18.60 13.44
CA LEU A 322 11.68 -18.82 14.87
C LEU A 322 11.92 -20.29 15.26
N LYS A 323 11.37 -21.22 14.47
CA LYS A 323 11.51 -22.66 14.71
C LYS A 323 12.99 -23.07 14.71
N ILE A 324 13.75 -22.62 13.71
CA ILE A 324 15.19 -22.92 13.58
C ILE A 324 15.98 -22.41 14.80
N ILE A 325 15.78 -21.15 15.21
CA ILE A 325 16.51 -20.57 16.35
C ILE A 325 16.16 -21.29 17.65
N LEU A 326 14.87 -21.54 17.93
CA LEU A 326 14.46 -22.23 19.16
C LEU A 326 14.98 -23.67 19.21
N THR A 327 15.03 -24.37 18.07
CA THR A 327 15.65 -25.70 18.01
C THR A 327 17.16 -25.68 18.21
N HIS A 328 17.83 -24.58 17.91
CA HIS A 328 19.26 -24.41 18.14
C HIS A 328 19.58 -24.04 19.59
N VAL A 329 18.72 -23.27 20.25
CA VAL A 329 18.89 -22.86 21.66
C VAL A 329 18.52 -23.99 22.63
N ASN A 330 17.60 -24.88 22.24
CA ASN A 330 17.15 -26.00 23.07
C ASN A 330 17.95 -27.31 22.83
N LYS A 331 18.98 -27.28 22.00
CA LYS A 331 19.91 -28.41 21.76
C LYS A 331 21.12 -28.29 22.67
#